data_AF-A0A536SFC0-F1
#
_entry.id   AF-A0A536SFC0-F1
#
_cell.length_a   1.000
_cell.length_b   1.000
_cell.length_c   1.000
_cell.angle_alpha   90.00
_cell.angle_beta   90.00
_cell.angle_gamma   90.00
#
_symmetry.space_group_name_H-M   'P 1'
#
loop_
_entity.id
_entity.type
_entity.pdbx_description
1 polymer ?
#
loop_
_entity_poly.entity_id
_entity_poly.type
_entity_poly.pdbx_seq_one_letter_code
_entity_poly.pdbx_strand_id
1 'polypeptide(L)'
;MDSVDIEVLRTAEAWRKQGHAVALGTIVKTWGSAPRPVGAMVAIRDDGQITGSVSGGCVEDDLVEKVKEKFARAAKPELVTYGVTNEEATRWGLPCGGTLQLVVEPLSEKSGIAELLGKIGEQQLVRRKLEMDSGRATLEPGRWQDVLEFDGRVLSAVHGPRWRLVLIGAGQLTRYLAEMARMLDYHVVVIDPREEYASSWDLPSVPIDRGMPDDIVRELQLDGHSALVALTHDPKLDDLALMEALKSAAFYVGAIGSK
;
A
#
# COMPACT_ATOMS: atom_id res chain seq x y z
N MET A 1 9.06 -2.42 -8.66
CA MET A 1 9.56 -2.06 -7.33
C MET A 1 8.31 -2.02 -6.47
N ASP A 2 8.20 -2.90 -5.50
CA ASP A 2 7.02 -2.93 -4.62
C ASP A 2 7.08 -1.71 -3.69
N SER A 3 5.93 -1.24 -3.18
CA SER A 3 5.98 -0.23 -2.11
C SER A 3 6.77 -0.77 -0.92
N VAL A 4 7.46 0.13 -0.20
CA VAL A 4 8.28 -0.20 0.99
C VAL A 4 7.50 -1.09 1.96
N ASP A 5 6.20 -0.83 2.09
CA ASP A 5 5.27 -1.58 2.92
C ASP A 5 5.08 -3.04 2.45
N ILE A 6 4.95 -3.27 1.14
CA ILE A 6 4.88 -4.63 0.56
C ILE A 6 6.22 -5.35 0.72
N GLU A 7 7.35 -4.66 0.55
CA GLU A 7 8.68 -5.23 0.76
C GLU A 7 8.88 -5.71 2.19
N VAL A 8 8.41 -4.92 3.18
CA VAL A 8 8.41 -5.30 4.60
C VAL A 8 7.60 -6.58 4.81
N LEU A 9 6.37 -6.65 4.29
CA LEU A 9 5.51 -7.84 4.43
C LEU A 9 6.13 -9.09 3.78
N ARG A 10 6.69 -8.95 2.58
CA ARG A 10 7.36 -10.07 1.86
C ARG A 10 8.56 -10.58 2.62
N THR A 11 9.39 -9.67 3.11
CA THR A 11 10.60 -10.03 3.86
C THR A 11 10.25 -10.70 5.18
N ALA A 12 9.26 -10.16 5.90
CA ALA A 12 8.78 -10.74 7.16
C ALA A 12 8.22 -12.16 6.96
N GLU A 13 7.43 -12.38 5.91
CA GLU A 13 6.91 -13.70 5.55
C GLU A 13 8.02 -14.67 5.15
N ALA A 14 9.04 -14.19 4.41
CA ALA A 14 10.19 -15.00 4.04
C ALA A 14 10.99 -15.46 5.27
N TRP A 15 11.24 -14.56 6.23
CA TRP A 15 11.90 -14.90 7.49
C TRP A 15 11.08 -15.91 8.31
N ARG A 16 9.76 -15.74 8.39
CA ARG A 16 8.87 -16.69 9.06
C ARG A 16 8.96 -18.09 8.42
N LYS A 17 8.94 -18.17 7.08
CA LYS A 17 9.11 -19.44 6.34
C LYS A 17 10.47 -20.10 6.56
N GLN A 18 11.49 -19.32 6.91
CA GLN A 18 12.82 -19.82 7.28
C GLN A 18 12.88 -20.30 8.74
N GLY A 19 11.77 -20.21 9.50
CA GLY A 19 11.67 -20.68 10.88
C GLY A 19 12.05 -19.63 11.93
N HIS A 20 12.29 -18.38 11.52
CA HIS A 20 12.56 -17.30 12.46
C HIS A 20 11.28 -16.79 13.12
N ALA A 21 11.38 -16.39 14.38
CA ALA A 21 10.36 -15.57 15.00
C ALA A 21 10.50 -14.12 14.53
N VAL A 22 9.37 -13.49 14.18
CA VAL A 22 9.34 -12.16 13.55
C VAL A 22 8.23 -11.34 14.19
N ALA A 23 8.50 -10.07 14.49
CA ALA A 23 7.50 -9.10 14.91
C ALA A 23 7.30 -8.04 13.83
N LEU A 24 6.04 -7.71 13.52
CA LEU A 24 5.64 -6.65 12.60
C LEU A 24 5.11 -5.45 13.41
N GLY A 25 5.81 -4.33 13.35
CA GLY A 25 5.37 -3.05 13.91
C GLY A 25 4.60 -2.25 12.85
N THR A 26 3.42 -1.74 13.22
CA THR A 26 2.63 -0.82 12.39
C THR A 26 2.32 0.45 13.17
N ILE A 27 2.62 1.61 12.61
CA ILE A 27 2.25 2.90 13.22
C ILE A 27 0.73 3.06 13.17
N VAL A 28 0.09 3.15 14.33
CA VAL A 28 -1.37 3.35 14.45
C VAL A 28 -1.73 4.78 14.82
N LYS A 29 -0.79 5.54 15.39
CA LYS A 29 -1.03 6.94 15.76
C LYS A 29 0.28 7.73 15.81
N THR A 30 0.21 8.97 15.36
CA THR A 30 1.29 9.96 15.45
C THR A 30 0.74 11.28 16.00
N TRP A 31 1.49 11.95 16.86
CA TRP A 31 1.20 13.30 17.34
C TRP A 31 2.41 14.20 17.07
N GLY A 32 2.16 15.46 16.70
CA GLY A 32 3.23 16.39 16.34
C GLY A 32 3.94 15.98 15.04
N SER A 33 5.22 16.35 14.92
CA SER A 33 6.05 15.99 13.77
C SER A 33 6.63 14.58 13.95
N ALA A 34 6.03 13.58 13.30
CA ALA A 34 6.53 12.22 13.26
C ALA A 34 7.28 11.95 11.94
N PRO A 35 8.43 11.24 11.93
CA PRO A 35 9.22 11.03 10.72
C PRO A 35 8.51 10.18 9.65
N ARG A 36 7.60 9.30 10.07
CA ARG A 36 6.82 8.40 9.21
C ARG A 36 5.33 8.53 9.51
N PRO A 37 4.46 8.41 8.50
CA PRO A 37 3.02 8.54 8.67
C PRO A 37 2.40 7.30 9.33
N VAL A 38 1.16 7.45 9.81
CA VAL A 38 0.29 6.33 10.20
C VAL A 38 0.22 5.31 9.05
N GLY A 39 0.36 4.03 9.38
CA GLY A 39 0.42 2.93 8.43
C GLY A 39 1.83 2.49 8.03
N ALA A 40 2.87 3.27 8.32
CA ALA A 40 4.24 2.81 8.06
C ALA A 40 4.56 1.56 8.89
N MET A 41 5.28 0.63 8.25
CA MET A 41 5.60 -0.67 8.84
C MET A 41 7.10 -0.90 9.01
N VAL A 42 7.42 -1.74 9.98
CA VAL A 42 8.75 -2.30 10.22
C VAL A 42 8.61 -3.77 10.60
N ALA A 43 9.46 -4.65 10.07
CA ALA A 43 9.55 -6.02 10.52
C ALA A 43 10.92 -6.29 11.13
N ILE A 44 10.93 -6.96 12.27
CA ILE A 44 12.13 -7.25 13.04
C ILE A 44 12.15 -8.74 13.36
N ARG A 45 13.29 -9.37 13.08
CA ARG A 45 13.55 -10.78 13.33
C ARG A 45 14.13 -10.99 14.71
N ASP A 46 14.00 -12.21 15.23
CA ASP A 46 14.48 -12.60 16.56
C ASP A 46 16.00 -12.51 16.79
N ASP A 47 16.80 -12.34 15.74
CA ASP A 47 18.23 -12.06 15.81
C ASP A 47 18.59 -10.58 15.57
N GLY A 48 17.58 -9.72 15.46
CA GLY A 48 17.73 -8.27 15.31
C GLY A 48 17.86 -7.77 13.86
N GLN A 49 17.72 -8.64 12.84
CA GLN A 49 17.58 -8.15 11.47
C GLN A 49 16.29 -7.33 11.32
N ILE A 50 16.38 -6.23 10.57
CA ILE A 50 15.30 -5.24 10.43
C ILE A 50 15.06 -4.89 8.95
N THR A 51 13.81 -4.66 8.59
CA THR A 51 13.37 -4.14 7.29
C THR A 51 12.21 -3.16 7.49
N GLY A 52 12.14 -2.11 6.68
CA GLY A 52 11.20 -1.00 6.88
C GLY A 52 11.68 0.01 7.92
N SER A 53 10.83 0.99 8.23
CA SER A 53 11.18 2.07 9.17
C SER A 53 9.96 2.81 9.67
N VAL A 54 10.02 3.22 10.94
CA VAL A 54 9.00 3.97 11.68
C VAL A 54 9.48 5.33 12.18
N SER A 55 10.80 5.52 12.34
CA SER A 55 11.38 6.81 12.75
C SER A 55 12.68 7.17 11.99
N GLY A 56 13.41 6.17 11.50
CA GLY A 56 14.68 6.34 10.78
C GLY A 56 15.91 6.20 11.67
N GLY A 57 15.81 5.56 12.85
CA GLY A 57 16.96 5.23 13.70
C GLY A 57 16.59 4.88 15.13
N CYS A 58 16.43 5.88 15.99
CA CYS A 58 16.44 5.66 17.44
C CYS A 58 15.31 4.74 17.94
N VAL A 59 14.10 4.83 17.38
CA VAL A 59 12.98 3.95 17.78
C VAL A 59 13.23 2.51 17.33
N GLU A 60 13.85 2.32 16.17
CA GLU A 60 14.18 1.02 15.62
C GLU A 60 15.15 0.23 16.51
N ASP A 61 16.19 0.88 17.06
CA ASP A 61 17.17 0.23 17.93
C ASP A 61 16.51 -0.35 19.21
N ASP A 62 15.61 0.41 19.83
CA ASP A 62 14.87 -0.04 21.01
C ASP A 62 13.84 -1.13 20.67
N LEU A 63 13.16 -1.01 19.52
CA LEU A 63 12.29 -2.07 19.04
C LEU A 63 13.07 -3.37 18.79
N VAL A 64 14.29 -3.31 18.24
CA VAL A 64 15.13 -4.49 18.03
C VAL A 64 15.40 -5.22 19.34
N GLU A 65 15.81 -4.50 20.39
CA GLU A 65 16.04 -5.13 21.69
C GLU A 65 14.75 -5.69 22.30
N LYS A 66 13.64 -4.94 22.27
CA LYS A 66 12.34 -5.44 22.77
C LYS A 66 11.81 -6.64 21.99
N VAL A 67 12.08 -6.72 20.69
CA VAL A 67 11.66 -7.86 19.86
C VAL A 67 12.47 -9.11 20.20
N LYS A 68 13.79 -8.97 20.37
CA LYS A 68 14.68 -10.05 20.80
C LYS A 68 14.30 -10.59 22.19
N GLU A 69 14.02 -9.69 23.12
CA GLU A 69 13.71 -10.05 24.51
C GLU A 69 12.28 -10.56 24.71
N LYS A 70 11.32 -9.99 23.97
CA LYS A 70 9.89 -10.17 24.26
C LYS A 70 9.05 -10.41 23.02
N PHE A 71 8.99 -9.45 22.10
CA PHE A 71 7.88 -9.40 21.14
C PHE A 71 7.92 -10.50 20.09
N ALA A 72 9.08 -10.97 19.64
CA ALA A 72 9.15 -12.03 18.63
C ALA A 72 8.44 -13.32 19.09
N ARG A 73 8.43 -13.59 20.40
CA ARG A 73 7.88 -14.81 21.01
C ARG A 73 6.62 -14.54 21.82
N ALA A 74 6.06 -13.34 21.73
CA ALA A 74 4.82 -12.99 22.42
C ALA A 74 3.65 -13.79 21.85
N ALA A 75 2.67 -14.12 22.70
CA ALA A 75 1.48 -14.86 22.27
C ALA A 75 0.45 -13.95 21.57
N LYS A 76 0.54 -12.63 21.77
CA LYS A 76 -0.45 -11.64 21.37
C LYS A 76 0.21 -10.35 20.92
N PRO A 77 -0.42 -9.59 20.01
CA PRO A 77 0.01 -8.24 19.69
C PRO A 77 -0.02 -7.30 20.91
N GLU A 78 0.86 -6.31 20.91
CA GLU A 78 0.92 -5.30 21.96
C GLU A 78 1.02 -3.88 21.39
N LEU A 79 0.44 -2.92 22.11
CA LEU A 79 0.56 -1.50 21.78
C LEU A 79 1.79 -0.92 22.50
N VAL A 80 2.72 -0.36 21.73
CA VAL A 80 3.91 0.33 22.23
C VAL A 80 3.78 1.82 21.95
N THR A 81 4.07 2.65 22.95
CA THR A 81 4.04 4.12 22.82
C THR A 81 5.42 4.71 23.11
N TYR A 82 5.87 5.62 22.25
CA TYR A 82 7.13 6.37 22.36
C TYR A 82 6.86 7.87 22.43
N GLY A 83 7.73 8.60 23.15
CA GLY A 83 7.62 10.05 23.28
C GLY A 83 6.46 10.47 24.19
N VAL A 84 6.28 9.78 25.31
CA VAL A 84 5.27 10.14 26.33
C VAL A 84 5.74 11.36 27.11
N THR A 85 7.06 11.52 27.28
CA THR A 85 7.69 12.69 27.90
C THR A 85 8.56 13.46 26.90
N ASN A 86 8.82 14.75 27.16
CA ASN A 86 9.72 15.58 26.32
C ASN A 86 11.16 15.05 26.31
N GLU A 87 11.61 14.46 27.42
CA GLU A 87 12.94 13.82 27.52
C GLU A 87 13.01 12.57 26.64
N GLU A 88 11.97 11.74 26.63
CA GLU A 88 11.85 10.61 25.71
C GLU A 88 11.76 11.08 24.26
N ALA A 89 10.93 12.08 23.95
CA ALA A 89 10.78 12.58 22.58
C ALA A 89 12.12 13.07 21.99
N THR A 90 12.95 13.73 22.81
CA THR A 90 14.29 14.15 22.40
C THR A 90 15.22 12.95 22.20
N ARG A 91 15.18 11.95 23.09
CA ARG A 91 15.94 10.69 22.95
C ARG A 91 15.59 9.92 21.68
N TRP A 92 14.34 9.94 21.26
CA TRP A 92 13.86 9.23 20.06
C TRP A 92 13.98 10.05 18.77
N GLY A 93 14.60 11.23 18.81
CA GLY A 93 14.76 12.08 17.63
C GLY A 93 13.43 12.61 17.07
N LEU A 94 12.41 12.79 17.93
CA LEU A 94 11.10 13.36 17.59
C LEU A 94 11.14 14.88 17.89
N PRO A 95 11.57 15.74 16.96
CA PRO A 95 12.19 17.04 17.29
C PRO A 95 11.23 18.13 17.79
N CYS A 96 9.99 17.82 18.14
CA CYS A 96 9.00 18.80 18.59
C CYS A 96 8.02 18.23 19.65
N GLY A 97 8.44 17.25 20.47
CA GLY A 97 7.52 16.62 21.44
C GLY A 97 6.50 15.70 20.78
N GLY A 98 6.91 15.01 19.71
CA GLY A 98 6.03 14.06 19.02
C GLY A 98 5.83 12.78 19.82
N THR A 99 4.66 12.17 19.69
CA THR A 99 4.33 10.86 20.28
C THR A 99 4.00 9.89 19.17
N LEU A 100 4.50 8.66 19.28
CA LEU A 100 4.31 7.60 18.29
C LEU A 100 3.70 6.36 18.98
N GLN A 101 2.65 5.80 18.38
CA GLN A 101 2.06 4.54 18.83
C GLN A 101 2.16 3.48 17.75
N LEU A 102 2.66 2.30 18.11
CA LEU A 102 2.80 1.16 17.24
C LEU A 102 2.08 -0.05 17.81
N VAL A 103 1.34 -0.75 16.96
CA VAL A 103 0.96 -2.13 17.24
C VAL A 103 2.11 -3.02 16.81
N VAL A 104 2.65 -3.81 17.73
CA VAL A 104 3.69 -4.81 17.49
C VAL A 104 3.04 -6.17 17.50
N GLU A 105 2.96 -6.79 16.32
CA GLU A 105 2.33 -8.08 16.08
C GLU A 105 3.40 -9.19 15.99
N PRO A 106 3.43 -10.19 16.88
CA PRO A 106 4.21 -11.41 16.65
C PRO A 106 3.60 -12.20 15.48
N LEU A 107 4.38 -12.40 14.41
CA LEU A 107 3.88 -13.06 13.22
C LEU A 107 3.74 -14.57 13.42
N SER A 108 2.58 -15.08 13.03
CA SER A 108 2.26 -16.50 13.03
C SER A 108 1.44 -16.84 11.77
N GLU A 109 1.01 -18.10 11.62
CA GLU A 109 0.05 -18.46 10.55
C GLU A 109 -1.24 -17.65 10.64
N LYS A 110 -1.71 -17.37 11.86
CA LYS A 110 -2.92 -16.60 12.13
C LYS A 110 -2.84 -15.15 11.65
N SER A 111 -1.63 -14.64 11.42
CA SER A 111 -1.40 -13.29 10.88
C SER A 111 -1.85 -13.14 9.42
N GLY A 112 -2.02 -14.25 8.68
CA GLY A 112 -2.54 -14.19 7.30
C GLY A 112 -1.64 -13.46 6.29
N ILE A 113 -0.36 -13.24 6.58
CA ILE A 113 0.54 -12.45 5.72
C ILE A 113 0.74 -13.09 4.35
N ALA A 114 0.93 -14.42 4.29
CA ALA A 114 1.04 -15.14 3.02
C ALA A 114 -0.21 -14.98 2.13
N GLU A 115 -1.41 -15.09 2.71
CA GLU A 115 -2.67 -14.91 1.98
C GLU A 115 -2.82 -13.47 1.50
N LEU A 116 -2.51 -12.51 2.37
CA LEU A 116 -2.51 -11.08 2.04
C LEU A 116 -1.61 -10.79 0.83
N LEU A 117 -0.37 -11.29 0.85
CA LEU A 117 0.59 -11.11 -0.23
C LEU A 117 0.11 -11.73 -1.54
N GLY A 118 -0.57 -12.89 -1.48
CA GLY A 118 -1.20 -13.50 -2.66
C GLY A 118 -2.24 -12.57 -3.30
N LYS A 119 -3.16 -12.04 -2.49
CA LYS A 119 -4.19 -11.11 -2.95
C LYS A 119 -3.62 -9.79 -3.49
N ILE A 120 -2.60 -9.23 -2.85
CA ILE A 120 -1.89 -8.04 -3.34
C ILE A 120 -1.20 -8.33 -4.67
N GLY A 121 -0.61 -9.54 -4.82
CA GLY A 121 0.01 -9.99 -6.07
C GLY A 121 -0.98 -10.08 -7.23
N GLU A 122 -2.25 -10.39 -6.93
CA GLU A 122 -3.39 -10.34 -7.87
C GLU A 122 -3.98 -8.94 -8.03
N GLN A 123 -3.28 -7.89 -7.56
CA GLN A 123 -3.69 -6.49 -7.62
C GLN A 123 -5.01 -6.18 -6.89
N GLN A 124 -5.40 -7.00 -5.92
CA GLN A 124 -6.60 -6.75 -5.10
C GLN A 124 -6.29 -5.77 -3.97
N LEU A 125 -7.23 -4.86 -3.72
CA LEU A 125 -7.24 -4.06 -2.50
C LEU A 125 -7.85 -4.88 -1.37
N VAL A 126 -7.12 -5.02 -0.26
CA VAL A 126 -7.48 -5.90 0.85
C VAL A 126 -7.47 -5.12 2.14
N ARG A 127 -8.56 -5.20 2.90
CA ARG A 127 -8.61 -4.74 4.28
C ARG A 127 -8.27 -5.91 5.18
N ARG A 128 -7.23 -5.75 6.00
CA ARG A 128 -6.77 -6.70 7.00
C ARG A 128 -7.15 -6.21 8.38
N LYS A 129 -7.90 -7.02 9.12
CA LYS A 129 -8.29 -6.75 10.53
C LYS A 129 -7.53 -7.69 11.45
N LEU A 130 -6.66 -7.16 12.29
CA LEU A 130 -5.91 -7.87 13.32
C LEU A 130 -6.57 -7.70 14.69
N GLU A 131 -6.91 -8.80 15.35
CA GLU A 131 -7.40 -8.81 16.73
C GLU A 131 -6.24 -8.83 17.74
N MET A 132 -6.21 -7.86 18.65
CA MET A 132 -5.18 -7.72 19.68
C MET A 132 -5.21 -8.86 20.72
N ASP A 133 -6.38 -9.42 21.01
CA ASP A 133 -6.52 -10.46 22.04
C ASP A 133 -6.08 -11.86 21.59
N SER A 134 -6.09 -12.11 20.28
CA SER A 134 -5.87 -13.43 19.70
C SER A 134 -4.69 -13.50 18.74
N GLY A 135 -4.22 -12.36 18.22
CA GLY A 135 -3.24 -12.30 17.15
C GLY A 135 -3.75 -12.83 15.80
N ARG A 136 -5.07 -13.03 15.68
CA ARG A 136 -5.70 -13.51 14.45
C ARG A 136 -6.02 -12.35 13.54
N ALA A 137 -5.68 -12.50 12.27
CA ALA A 137 -6.07 -11.59 11.22
C ALA A 137 -7.19 -12.19 10.35
N THR A 138 -8.09 -11.35 9.88
CA THR A 138 -9.06 -11.66 8.82
C THR A 138 -8.86 -10.73 7.65
N LEU A 139 -9.04 -11.23 6.43
CA LEU A 139 -8.95 -10.48 5.20
C LEU A 139 -10.33 -10.31 4.59
N GLU A 140 -10.66 -9.09 4.18
CA GLU A 140 -11.89 -8.74 3.46
C GLU A 140 -11.56 -7.84 2.27
N PRO A 141 -12.42 -7.77 1.24
CA PRO A 141 -12.24 -6.80 0.15
C PRO A 141 -12.14 -5.38 0.71
N GLY A 142 -11.04 -4.69 0.39
CA GLY A 142 -10.83 -3.31 0.77
C GLY A 142 -11.56 -2.34 -0.16
N ARG A 143 -11.78 -1.12 0.33
CA ARG A 143 -12.30 0.01 -0.46
C ARG A 143 -11.25 1.11 -0.49
N TRP A 144 -11.21 1.88 -1.57
CA TRP A 144 -10.25 2.98 -1.74
C TRP A 144 -10.37 4.10 -0.70
N GLN A 145 -11.56 4.23 -0.10
CA GLN A 145 -11.84 5.20 0.97
C GLN A 145 -11.42 4.69 2.34
N ASP A 146 -11.07 3.41 2.44
CA ASP A 146 -10.68 2.81 3.70
C ASP A 146 -9.33 3.39 4.15
N VAL A 147 -9.27 3.76 5.42
CA VAL A 147 -8.06 4.24 6.08
C VAL A 147 -7.64 3.24 7.16
N LEU A 148 -6.42 3.40 7.66
CA LEU A 148 -6.01 2.66 8.85
C LEU A 148 -6.84 3.13 10.05
N GLU A 149 -7.45 2.19 10.75
CA GLU A 149 -8.26 2.41 11.94
C GLU A 149 -7.77 1.50 13.07
N PHE A 150 -7.70 2.03 14.29
CA PHE A 150 -7.37 1.25 15.48
C PHE A 150 -8.20 1.72 16.66
N ASP A 151 -8.98 0.81 17.24
CA ASP A 151 -9.89 1.09 18.37
C ASP A 151 -9.37 0.57 19.73
N GLY A 152 -8.13 0.07 19.76
CA GLY A 152 -7.53 -0.57 20.94
C GLY A 152 -7.70 -2.08 20.99
N ARG A 153 -8.63 -2.66 20.21
CA ARG A 153 -8.92 -4.10 20.15
C ARG A 153 -8.67 -4.70 18.77
N VAL A 154 -8.97 -3.93 17.73
CA VAL A 154 -8.81 -4.33 16.33
C VAL A 154 -8.01 -3.26 15.58
N LEU A 155 -6.94 -3.68 14.93
CA LEU A 155 -6.22 -2.88 13.94
C LEU A 155 -6.74 -3.25 12.55
N SER A 156 -7.42 -2.33 11.89
CA SER A 156 -7.85 -2.44 10.49
C SER A 156 -6.89 -1.64 9.61
N ALA A 157 -6.16 -2.32 8.73
CA ALA A 157 -5.26 -1.70 7.76
C ALA A 157 -5.63 -2.12 6.33
N VAL A 158 -5.32 -1.29 5.35
CA VAL A 158 -5.63 -1.53 3.94
C VAL A 158 -4.33 -1.69 3.20
N HIS A 159 -4.24 -2.76 2.40
CA HIS A 159 -3.06 -3.09 1.63
C HIS A 159 -3.45 -3.41 0.19
N GLY A 160 -2.56 -3.09 -0.74
CA GLY A 160 -2.80 -3.19 -2.18
C GLY A 160 -2.30 -1.93 -2.87
N PRO A 161 -2.38 -1.88 -4.22
CA PRO A 161 -2.02 -0.68 -4.95
C PRO A 161 -2.90 0.47 -4.44
N ARG A 162 -2.30 1.62 -4.10
CA ARG A 162 -3.05 2.75 -3.48
C ARG A 162 -3.61 3.73 -4.49
N TRP A 163 -3.02 3.77 -5.69
CA TRP A 163 -3.38 4.72 -6.73
C TRP A 163 -3.70 3.98 -8.01
N ARG A 164 -4.69 4.48 -8.75
CA ARG A 164 -5.13 3.90 -10.01
C ARG A 164 -4.77 4.84 -11.14
N LEU A 165 -4.15 4.31 -12.19
CA LEU A 165 -3.87 5.05 -13.42
C LEU A 165 -4.58 4.36 -14.58
N VAL A 166 -5.59 5.03 -15.11
CA VAL A 166 -6.33 4.59 -16.29
C VAL A 166 -5.74 5.30 -17.50
N LEU A 167 -5.23 4.54 -18.45
CA LEU A 167 -4.59 5.06 -19.65
C LEU A 167 -5.44 4.71 -20.86
N ILE A 168 -5.81 5.74 -21.64
CA ILE A 168 -6.59 5.54 -22.87
C ILE A 168 -5.63 5.49 -24.04
N GLY A 169 -5.66 4.37 -24.76
CA GLY A 169 -4.75 4.08 -25.86
C GLY A 169 -3.59 3.19 -25.45
N ALA A 170 -3.29 2.18 -26.25
CA ALA A 170 -2.20 1.22 -26.07
C ALA A 170 -1.00 1.52 -26.98
N GLY A 171 -0.71 2.82 -27.18
CA GLY A 171 0.45 3.27 -27.96
C GLY A 171 1.78 3.15 -27.21
N GLN A 172 2.89 3.44 -27.91
CA GLN A 172 4.23 3.34 -27.33
C GLN A 172 4.43 4.23 -26.09
N LEU A 173 3.85 5.43 -26.08
CA LEU A 173 3.93 6.34 -24.93
C LEU A 173 3.24 5.75 -23.68
N THR A 174 2.09 5.12 -23.87
CA THR A 174 1.36 4.40 -22.82
C THR A 174 2.23 3.34 -22.17
N ARG A 175 3.03 2.61 -22.95
CA ARG A 175 3.95 1.57 -22.45
C ARG A 175 4.93 2.15 -21.43
N TYR A 176 5.59 3.25 -21.78
CA TYR A 176 6.55 3.91 -20.87
C TYR A 176 5.88 4.46 -19.62
N LEU A 177 4.71 5.10 -19.77
CA LEU A 177 3.97 5.63 -18.64
C LEU A 177 3.48 4.52 -17.70
N ALA A 178 2.99 3.41 -18.26
CA ALA A 178 2.55 2.25 -17.50
C ALA A 178 3.69 1.63 -16.69
N GLU A 179 4.88 1.47 -17.28
CA GLU A 179 6.07 0.99 -16.57
C GLU A 179 6.48 1.91 -15.43
N MET A 180 6.56 3.23 -15.68
CA MET A 180 6.87 4.22 -14.64
C MET A 180 5.84 4.22 -13.51
N ALA A 181 4.55 4.19 -13.84
CA ALA A 181 3.47 4.19 -12.87
C ALA A 181 3.47 2.90 -12.03
N ARG A 182 3.73 1.74 -12.63
CA ARG A 182 3.92 0.47 -11.92
C ARG A 182 5.09 0.53 -10.95
N MET A 183 6.19 1.20 -11.30
CA MET A 183 7.32 1.41 -10.39
C MET A 183 6.96 2.28 -9.19
N LEU A 184 5.93 3.12 -9.32
CA LEU A 184 5.36 3.97 -8.27
C LEU A 184 4.16 3.33 -7.55
N ASP A 185 3.94 2.02 -7.73
CA ASP A 185 2.87 1.24 -7.10
C ASP A 185 1.44 1.65 -7.51
N TYR A 186 1.29 2.22 -8.72
CA TYR A 186 -0.03 2.40 -9.32
C TYR A 186 -0.59 1.06 -9.84
N HIS A 187 -1.87 0.85 -9.63
CA HIS A 187 -2.68 -0.08 -10.40
C HIS A 187 -2.96 0.55 -11.77
N VAL A 188 -2.35 0.00 -12.81
CA VAL A 188 -2.47 0.54 -14.16
C VAL A 188 -3.44 -0.30 -14.98
N VAL A 189 -4.42 0.35 -15.60
CA VAL A 189 -5.33 -0.25 -16.58
C VAL A 189 -5.16 0.50 -17.88
N VAL A 190 -4.96 -0.23 -18.97
CA VAL A 190 -4.92 0.34 -20.32
C VAL A 190 -6.22 -0.01 -21.03
N ILE A 191 -6.83 0.97 -21.69
CA ILE A 191 -8.07 0.78 -22.44
C ILE A 191 -7.80 1.16 -23.89
N ASP A 192 -7.90 0.19 -24.80
CA ASP A 192 -7.83 0.44 -26.24
C ASP A 192 -8.67 -0.59 -27.01
N PRO A 193 -9.79 -0.17 -27.64
CA PRO A 193 -10.65 -1.07 -28.40
C PRO A 193 -10.08 -1.46 -29.77
N ARG A 194 -8.98 -0.85 -30.22
CA ARG A 194 -8.40 -1.09 -31.54
C ARG A 194 -7.55 -2.36 -31.52
N GLU A 195 -7.94 -3.35 -32.31
CA GLU A 195 -7.31 -4.68 -32.30
C GLU A 195 -5.82 -4.63 -32.63
N GLU A 196 -5.38 -3.71 -33.51
CA GLU A 196 -3.97 -3.60 -33.91
C GLU A 196 -3.07 -3.21 -32.74
N TYR A 197 -3.57 -2.35 -31.86
CA TYR A 197 -2.86 -1.93 -30.65
C TYR A 197 -3.02 -2.96 -29.53
N ALA A 198 -4.22 -3.52 -29.36
CA ALA A 198 -4.47 -4.49 -28.30
C ALA A 198 -3.75 -5.83 -28.51
N SER A 199 -3.57 -6.27 -29.76
CA SER A 199 -2.82 -7.48 -30.09
C SER A 199 -1.30 -7.33 -29.95
N SER A 200 -0.78 -6.10 -29.99
CA SER A 200 0.65 -5.82 -29.81
C SER A 200 1.01 -5.48 -28.36
N TRP A 201 0.02 -5.41 -27.45
CA TRP A 201 0.25 -5.15 -26.04
C TRP A 201 0.85 -6.36 -25.33
N ASP A 202 2.08 -6.21 -24.86
CA ASP A 202 2.91 -7.31 -24.35
C ASP A 202 3.40 -7.10 -22.91
N LEU A 203 2.89 -6.08 -22.20
CA LEU A 203 3.25 -5.84 -20.80
C LEU A 203 2.50 -6.81 -19.87
N PRO A 204 3.15 -7.85 -19.30
CA PRO A 204 2.43 -8.94 -18.62
C PRO A 204 1.73 -8.52 -17.32
N SER A 205 2.18 -7.42 -16.71
CA SER A 205 1.66 -6.93 -15.42
C SER A 205 0.69 -5.75 -15.52
N VAL A 206 0.33 -5.36 -16.75
CA VAL A 206 -0.59 -4.26 -17.03
C VAL A 206 -1.67 -4.79 -17.98
N PRO A 207 -2.86 -5.13 -17.46
CA PRO A 207 -3.93 -5.64 -18.29
C PRO A 207 -4.40 -4.56 -19.28
N ILE A 208 -4.80 -5.04 -20.46
CA ILE A 208 -5.46 -4.23 -21.47
C ILE A 208 -6.93 -4.63 -21.56
N ASP A 209 -7.80 -3.64 -21.46
CA ASP A 209 -9.22 -3.75 -21.72
C ASP A 209 -9.51 -3.31 -23.17
N ARG A 210 -10.27 -4.14 -23.88
CA ARG A 210 -10.63 -3.91 -25.30
C ARG A 210 -12.03 -3.31 -25.45
N GLY A 211 -12.69 -2.97 -24.35
CA GLY A 211 -13.97 -2.27 -24.34
C GLY A 211 -13.86 -0.82 -24.79
N MET A 212 -15.02 -0.20 -25.02
CA MET A 212 -15.08 1.23 -25.34
C MET A 212 -14.72 2.07 -24.10
N PRO A 213 -13.91 3.14 -24.26
CA PRO A 213 -13.41 3.89 -23.10
C PRO A 213 -14.46 4.46 -22.15
N ASP A 214 -15.59 4.96 -22.64
CA ASP A 214 -16.68 5.48 -21.82
C ASP A 214 -17.33 4.40 -20.95
N ASP A 215 -17.64 3.25 -21.54
CA ASP A 215 -18.23 2.12 -20.83
C ASP A 215 -17.30 1.63 -19.71
N ILE A 216 -16.03 1.39 -20.04
CA ILE A 216 -15.05 0.91 -19.06
C ILE A 216 -14.79 1.95 -17.97
N VAL A 217 -14.65 3.23 -18.31
CA VAL A 217 -14.46 4.30 -17.30
C VAL A 217 -15.65 4.38 -16.34
N ARG A 218 -16.88 4.16 -16.83
CA ARG A 218 -18.09 4.13 -15.99
C ARG A 218 -18.09 2.94 -15.04
N GLU A 219 -17.72 1.75 -15.54
CA GLU A 219 -17.60 0.53 -14.72
C GLU A 219 -16.51 0.64 -13.66
N LEU A 220 -15.41 1.30 -14.00
CA LEU A 220 -14.27 1.52 -13.11
C LEU A 220 -14.60 2.44 -11.92
N GLN A 221 -15.69 3.21 -11.96
CA GLN A 221 -16.13 4.12 -10.90
C GLN A 221 -14.96 4.93 -10.31
N LEU A 222 -14.35 5.79 -11.12
CA LEU A 222 -13.16 6.56 -10.72
C LEU A 222 -13.44 7.42 -9.48
N ASP A 223 -12.49 7.42 -8.55
CA ASP A 223 -12.58 8.08 -7.24
C ASP A 223 -11.35 8.96 -6.96
N GLY A 224 -11.26 9.52 -5.74
CA GLY A 224 -10.15 10.39 -5.33
C GLY A 224 -8.75 9.76 -5.37
N HIS A 225 -8.63 8.45 -5.61
CA HIS A 225 -7.37 7.74 -5.79
C HIS A 225 -7.09 7.37 -7.26
N SER A 226 -7.94 7.84 -8.16
CA SER A 226 -7.89 7.52 -9.58
C SER A 226 -7.38 8.72 -10.40
N ALA A 227 -6.48 8.45 -11.32
CA ALA A 227 -6.07 9.34 -12.39
C ALA A 227 -6.43 8.73 -13.74
N LEU A 228 -6.85 9.57 -14.69
CA LEU A 228 -7.05 9.18 -16.08
C LEU A 228 -6.17 10.03 -17.00
N VAL A 229 -5.51 9.39 -17.96
CA VAL A 229 -4.70 10.05 -18.98
C VAL A 229 -5.10 9.55 -20.37
N ALA A 230 -5.59 10.46 -21.19
CA ALA A 230 -5.92 10.20 -22.58
C ALA A 230 -4.68 10.37 -23.48
N LEU A 231 -4.33 9.33 -24.24
CA LEU A 231 -3.06 9.23 -24.99
C LEU A 231 -3.25 8.86 -26.47
N THR A 232 -4.48 8.87 -27.02
CA THR A 232 -4.72 8.36 -28.39
C THR A 232 -4.63 9.43 -29.47
N HIS A 233 -4.90 10.70 -29.15
CA HIS A 233 -5.21 11.77 -30.12
C HIS A 233 -6.42 11.46 -31.02
N ASP A 234 -7.22 10.45 -30.70
CA ASP A 234 -8.45 10.11 -31.41
C ASP A 234 -9.64 10.60 -30.57
N PRO A 235 -10.37 11.64 -31.00
CA PRO A 235 -11.54 12.16 -30.28
C PRO A 235 -12.59 11.07 -29.99
N LYS A 236 -12.67 10.02 -30.82
CA LYS A 236 -13.62 8.91 -30.60
C LYS A 236 -13.28 8.08 -29.36
N LEU A 237 -12.04 8.14 -28.88
CA LEU A 237 -11.59 7.40 -27.71
C LEU A 237 -11.33 8.36 -26.55
N ASP A 238 -10.56 9.42 -26.80
CA ASP A 238 -10.16 10.39 -25.79
C ASP A 238 -11.38 11.15 -25.25
N ASP A 239 -12.23 11.74 -26.11
CA ASP A 239 -13.36 12.55 -25.63
C ASP A 239 -14.37 11.71 -24.85
N LEU A 240 -14.64 10.48 -25.30
CA LEU A 240 -15.53 9.54 -24.60
C LEU A 240 -15.02 9.24 -23.18
N ALA A 241 -13.75 8.92 -23.05
CA ALA A 241 -13.14 8.68 -21.75
C ALA A 241 -13.12 9.93 -20.86
N LEU A 242 -12.71 11.07 -21.43
CA LEU A 242 -12.58 12.33 -20.69
C LEU A 242 -13.94 12.83 -20.20
N MET A 243 -14.98 12.75 -21.02
CA MET A 243 -16.33 13.17 -20.62
C MET A 243 -16.88 12.36 -19.44
N GLU A 244 -16.60 11.04 -19.38
CA GLU A 244 -16.99 10.23 -18.23
C GLU A 244 -16.09 10.49 -17.03
N ALA A 245 -14.77 10.62 -17.23
CA ALA A 245 -13.81 10.88 -16.16
C ALA A 245 -14.05 12.22 -15.45
N LEU A 246 -14.43 13.27 -16.19
CA LEU A 246 -14.72 14.60 -15.63
C LEU A 246 -15.97 14.64 -14.75
N LYS A 247 -16.85 13.62 -14.83
CA LYS A 247 -18.01 13.47 -13.94
C LYS A 247 -17.66 12.76 -12.63
N SER A 248 -16.47 12.19 -12.53
CA SER A 248 -16.03 11.36 -11.41
C SER A 248 -15.31 12.16 -10.33
N ALA A 249 -14.87 11.48 -9.27
CA ALA A 249 -14.05 12.08 -8.23
C ALA A 249 -12.53 11.89 -8.47
N ALA A 250 -12.12 11.50 -9.68
CA ALA A 250 -10.71 11.38 -10.08
C ALA A 250 -9.90 12.62 -9.69
N PHE A 251 -8.74 12.42 -9.05
CA PHE A 251 -7.88 13.53 -8.62
C PHE A 251 -7.15 14.18 -9.80
N TYR A 252 -7.02 13.47 -10.92
CA TYR A 252 -6.37 13.95 -12.13
C TYR A 252 -7.07 13.40 -13.38
N VAL A 253 -7.40 14.29 -14.31
CA VAL A 253 -7.87 13.95 -15.65
C VAL A 253 -7.05 14.77 -16.64
N GLY A 254 -6.23 14.09 -17.44
CA GLY A 254 -5.31 14.72 -18.38
C GLY A 254 -5.46 14.15 -19.79
N ALA A 255 -5.10 14.95 -20.79
CA ALA A 255 -5.04 14.55 -22.18
C ALA A 255 -3.73 15.03 -22.81
N ILE A 256 -3.10 14.19 -23.63
CA ILE A 256 -1.94 14.60 -24.40
C ILE A 256 -2.39 15.50 -25.57
N GLY A 257 -1.70 16.62 -25.75
CA GLY A 257 -2.02 17.57 -26.80
C GLY A 257 -1.10 18.78 -26.77
N SER A 258 -0.98 19.45 -27.90
CA SER A 258 -0.36 20.78 -27.96
C SER A 258 -1.34 21.84 -27.44
N LYS A 259 -0.80 23.00 -27.05
CA LYS A 259 -1.60 24.20 -26.77
C LYS A 259 -2.16 24.81 -28.06
#